data_AF-A0A9D2HZK1-F1
#
_entry.id   AF-A0A9D2HZK1-F1
#
_cell.length_a   1.000
_cell.length_b   1.000
_cell.length_c   1.000
_cell.angle_alpha   90.00
_cell.angle_beta   90.00
_cell.angle_gamma   90.00
#
_symmetry.space_group_name_H-M   'P 1'
#
loop_
_entity.id
_entity.type
_entity.pdbx_description
1 polymer ?
#
loop_
_entity_poly.entity_id
_entity_poly.type
_entity_poly.pdbx_seq_one_letter_code
_entity_poly.pdbx_strand_id
1 'polypeptide(L)'
;MTLIKPVSVRTFEALHKRMTFDYHQQKRFENSQLGWQGESQFSARLSQQSFPHLVIYDSEFKEGLSPQLDFIVIGSAAIYLYDVKHWQGNYHYTDGSFTHQNRHIDSPLTQLNRAYDTLSKLTHHMPVKLPIIKQLVFTNPDFTLYGNQPELPIVLVNQLDNHFKTVERTAQTLSDYHYDLYNIIQNRKVIKTTYDTEIAYNYQDLQKGMWCKSCFNQKMCAGRRHYYCPSCHSYELKSSALERSLKDFHLLFPKQEIGAHQLIDWSGGQVGRFVSSEIIKKQPI
;
A
#
# COMPACT_ATOMS: atom_id res chain seq x y z
N MET A 1 -8.35 -5.29 -10.96
CA MET A 1 -8.40 -5.29 -9.48
C MET A 1 -8.20 -3.87 -8.98
N THR A 2 -8.98 -3.41 -7.98
CA THR A 2 -8.77 -2.08 -7.36
C THR A 2 -8.02 -2.27 -6.06
N LEU A 3 -6.77 -1.80 -6.00
CA LEU A 3 -6.00 -1.82 -4.76
C LEU A 3 -6.53 -0.78 -3.78
N ILE A 4 -6.54 -1.14 -2.49
CA ILE A 4 -6.76 -0.19 -1.40
C ILE A 4 -5.39 0.30 -0.95
N LYS A 5 -5.16 1.61 -1.00
CA LYS A 5 -3.89 2.20 -0.57
C LYS A 5 -3.55 1.77 0.88
N PRO A 6 -2.32 1.30 1.17
CA PRO A 6 -1.93 0.84 2.50
C PRO A 6 -2.14 1.90 3.58
N VAL A 7 -2.43 1.43 4.80
CA VAL A 7 -2.67 2.31 5.96
C VAL A 7 -1.46 3.19 6.26
N SER A 8 -0.23 2.67 6.09
CA SER A 8 1.01 3.42 6.27
C SER A 8 1.08 4.66 5.38
N VAL A 9 0.86 4.49 4.07
CA VAL A 9 0.90 5.57 3.09
C VAL A 9 -0.21 6.59 3.37
N ARG A 10 -1.43 6.13 3.66
CA ARG A 10 -2.54 7.02 4.03
C ARG A 10 -2.26 7.83 5.30
N THR A 11 -1.55 7.25 6.26
CA THR A 11 -1.19 7.92 7.52
C THR A 11 -0.15 9.03 7.26
N PHE A 12 0.89 8.75 6.47
CA PHE A 12 1.82 9.80 6.05
C PHE A 12 1.13 10.90 5.24
N GLU A 13 0.24 10.58 4.30
CA GLU A 13 -0.53 11.57 3.54
C GLU A 13 -1.42 12.43 4.45
N ALA A 14 -2.06 11.82 5.45
CA ALA A 14 -2.88 12.52 6.43
C ALA A 14 -2.08 13.49 7.29
N LEU A 15 -0.84 13.12 7.63
CA LEU A 15 0.05 13.91 8.46
C LEU A 15 0.76 15.01 7.66
N HIS A 16 1.34 14.68 6.49
CA HIS A 16 2.08 15.60 5.63
C HIS A 16 1.25 16.83 5.24
N LYS A 17 -0.05 16.67 5.01
CA LYS A 17 -0.91 17.81 4.68
C LYS A 17 -1.21 18.71 5.89
N ARG A 18 -0.92 18.29 7.13
CA ARG A 18 -1.28 19.02 8.35
C ARG A 18 -0.10 19.53 9.16
N MET A 19 1.12 19.13 8.82
CA MET A 19 2.34 19.64 9.43
C MET A 19 3.47 19.65 8.42
N THR A 20 4.49 20.46 8.69
CA THR A 20 5.72 20.44 7.91
C THR A 20 6.60 19.28 8.35
N PHE A 21 7.13 18.54 7.38
CA PHE A 21 8.11 17.49 7.62
C PHE A 21 9.53 18.03 7.58
N ASP A 22 10.37 17.51 8.47
CA ASP A 22 11.82 17.67 8.33
C ASP A 22 12.34 16.83 7.14
N TYR A 23 13.63 16.97 6.83
CA TYR A 23 14.25 16.25 5.71
C TYR A 23 14.08 14.73 5.78
N HIS A 24 14.23 14.13 6.96
CA HIS A 24 14.14 12.68 7.13
C HIS A 24 12.69 12.19 7.03
N GLN A 25 11.75 12.92 7.63
CA GLN A 25 10.32 12.66 7.55
C GLN A 25 9.81 12.79 6.11
N GLN A 26 10.25 13.82 5.39
CA GLN A 26 9.92 14.05 3.99
C GLN A 26 10.38 12.88 3.13
N LYS A 27 11.63 12.42 3.30
CA LYS A 27 12.16 11.28 2.57
C LYS A 27 11.38 9.98 2.86
N ARG A 28 10.97 9.75 4.11
CA ARG A 28 10.13 8.58 4.48
C ARG A 28 8.77 8.64 3.79
N PHE A 29 8.15 9.82 3.76
CA PHE A 29 6.89 10.02 3.05
C PHE A 29 7.02 9.78 1.55
N GLU A 30 8.01 10.38 0.89
CA GLU A 30 8.28 10.17 -0.54
C GLU A 30 8.53 8.71 -0.88
N ASN A 31 9.34 8.01 -0.07
CA ASN A 31 9.57 6.57 -0.23
C ASN A 31 8.27 5.76 -0.11
N SER A 32 7.38 6.13 0.82
CA SER A 32 6.07 5.47 0.96
C SER A 32 5.18 5.67 -0.27
N GLN A 33 5.22 6.86 -0.89
CA GLN A 33 4.49 7.14 -2.13
C GLN A 33 5.07 6.38 -3.32
N LEU A 34 6.39 6.30 -3.43
CA LEU A 34 7.08 5.53 -4.46
C LEU A 34 6.78 4.03 -4.35
N GLY A 35 6.73 3.49 -3.12
CA GLY A 35 6.32 2.10 -2.87
C GLY A 35 4.92 1.83 -3.41
N TRP A 36 3.94 2.65 -3.01
CA TRP A 36 2.56 2.56 -3.50
C TRP A 36 2.46 2.71 -5.03
N GLN A 37 3.25 3.60 -5.63
CA GLN A 37 3.30 3.75 -7.08
C GLN A 37 3.77 2.45 -7.76
N GLY A 38 4.83 1.82 -7.26
CA GLY A 38 5.31 0.55 -7.79
C GLY A 38 4.28 -0.56 -7.71
N GLU A 39 3.65 -0.71 -6.54
CA GLU A 39 2.59 -1.70 -6.32
C GLU A 39 1.37 -1.45 -7.22
N SER A 40 0.97 -0.18 -7.37
CA SER A 40 -0.13 0.21 -8.26
C SER A 40 0.16 -0.13 -9.72
N GLN A 41 1.39 0.12 -10.19
CA GLN A 41 1.81 -0.23 -11.55
C GLN A 41 1.86 -1.74 -11.76
N PHE A 42 2.39 -2.50 -10.79
CA PHE A 42 2.38 -3.95 -10.85
C PHE A 42 0.96 -4.50 -10.92
N SER A 43 0.06 -4.05 -10.04
CA SER A 43 -1.35 -4.46 -10.02
C SER A 43 -2.08 -4.11 -11.31
N ALA A 44 -1.80 -2.95 -11.91
CA ALA A 44 -2.40 -2.56 -13.18
C ALA A 44 -2.00 -3.53 -14.29
N ARG A 45 -0.73 -3.92 -14.37
CA ARG A 45 -0.24 -4.93 -15.34
C ARG A 45 -0.77 -6.33 -15.05
N LEU A 46 -0.80 -6.75 -13.79
CA LEU A 46 -1.39 -8.04 -13.40
C LEU A 46 -2.87 -8.12 -13.75
N SER A 47 -3.62 -7.03 -13.57
CA SER A 47 -5.05 -6.95 -13.92
C SER A 47 -5.34 -7.04 -15.42
N GLN A 48 -4.34 -6.86 -16.28
CA GLN A 48 -4.47 -6.99 -17.73
C GLN A 48 -4.26 -8.42 -18.21
N GLN A 49 -3.84 -9.34 -17.34
CA GLN A 49 -3.56 -10.72 -17.71
C GLN A 49 -4.85 -11.55 -17.83
N SER A 50 -4.90 -12.44 -18.81
CA SER A 50 -6.06 -13.30 -19.12
C SER A 50 -6.14 -14.58 -18.29
N PHE A 51 -5.04 -15.01 -17.68
CA PHE A 51 -5.05 -16.26 -16.92
C PHE A 51 -5.86 -16.15 -15.61
N PRO A 52 -6.64 -17.18 -15.23
CA PRO A 52 -7.36 -17.19 -13.96
C PRO A 52 -6.42 -17.13 -12.76
N HIS A 53 -6.65 -16.18 -11.85
CA HIS A 53 -5.87 -16.04 -10.62
C HIS A 53 -6.65 -15.33 -9.51
N LEU A 54 -6.26 -15.58 -8.26
CA LEU A 54 -6.74 -14.86 -7.08
C LEU A 54 -5.60 -14.06 -6.48
N VAL A 55 -5.89 -12.85 -5.97
CA VAL A 55 -4.85 -11.96 -5.43
C VAL A 55 -5.15 -11.59 -4.00
N ILE A 56 -4.15 -11.78 -3.14
CA ILE A 56 -4.10 -11.27 -1.78
C ILE A 56 -3.01 -10.21 -1.75
N TYR A 57 -3.41 -8.97 -1.46
CA TYR A 57 -2.52 -7.80 -1.49
C TYR A 57 -2.36 -7.20 -0.10
N ASP A 58 -1.21 -6.59 0.20
CA ASP A 58 -0.90 -5.87 1.44
C ASP A 58 -1.22 -6.73 2.67
N SER A 59 -0.41 -7.77 2.88
CA SER A 59 -0.68 -8.82 3.85
C SER A 59 0.41 -8.98 4.89
N GLU A 60 -0.02 -9.07 6.15
CA GLU A 60 0.80 -9.46 7.28
C GLU A 60 0.10 -10.57 8.03
N PHE A 61 0.90 -11.46 8.59
CA PHE A 61 0.45 -12.67 9.28
C PHE A 61 0.99 -12.66 10.71
N LYS A 62 0.58 -13.60 11.58
CA LYS A 62 1.11 -13.69 12.96
C LYS A 62 2.29 -14.65 13.06
N GLU A 63 2.55 -15.40 12.00
CA GLU A 63 3.56 -16.43 11.90
C GLU A 63 4.95 -15.79 11.69
N GLY A 64 5.83 -15.88 12.69
CA GLY A 64 7.24 -15.45 12.62
C GLY A 64 7.48 -13.94 12.84
N LEU A 65 8.65 -13.44 12.41
CA LEU A 65 8.94 -12.01 12.26
C LEU A 65 8.22 -11.54 10.99
N SER A 66 6.90 -11.36 11.06
CA SER A 66 6.04 -11.27 9.88
C SER A 66 6.31 -10.01 9.07
N PRO A 67 7.05 -10.10 7.94
CA PRO A 67 7.20 -8.95 7.05
C PRO A 67 5.87 -8.73 6.33
N GLN A 68 5.69 -7.53 5.81
CA GLN A 68 4.64 -7.26 4.85
C GLN A 68 4.91 -8.06 3.56
N LEU A 69 3.88 -8.75 3.07
CA LEU A 69 3.84 -9.46 1.80
C LEU A 69 3.00 -8.63 0.83
N ASP A 70 3.62 -8.09 -0.21
CA ASP A 70 2.96 -7.17 -1.14
C ASP A 70 1.88 -7.89 -1.94
N PHE A 71 2.23 -8.97 -2.66
CA PHE A 71 1.26 -9.74 -3.44
C PHE A 71 1.48 -11.24 -3.30
N ILE A 72 0.41 -11.95 -2.94
CA ILE A 72 0.28 -13.40 -3.07
C ILE A 72 -0.75 -13.66 -4.17
N VAL A 73 -0.31 -14.24 -5.27
CA VAL A 73 -1.14 -14.55 -6.44
C VAL A 73 -1.30 -16.07 -6.53
N ILE A 74 -2.52 -16.56 -6.34
CA ILE A 74 -2.85 -17.98 -6.40
C ILE A 74 -3.30 -18.30 -7.82
N GLY A 75 -2.49 -19.05 -8.56
CA GLY A 75 -2.84 -19.65 -9.84
C GLY A 75 -3.14 -21.13 -9.70
N SER A 76 -3.51 -21.78 -10.81
CA SER A 76 -3.83 -23.20 -10.84
C SER A 76 -2.62 -24.12 -10.57
N ALA A 77 -1.42 -23.68 -10.94
CA ALA A 77 -0.20 -24.50 -10.92
C ALA A 77 0.77 -24.12 -9.78
N ALA A 78 0.67 -22.90 -9.23
CA ALA A 78 1.58 -22.40 -8.20
C ALA A 78 0.96 -21.22 -7.44
N ILE A 79 1.53 -20.94 -6.27
CA ILE A 79 1.34 -19.70 -5.52
C ILE A 79 2.53 -18.79 -5.84
N TYR A 80 2.28 -17.60 -6.38
CA TYR A 80 3.33 -16.65 -6.69
C TYR A 80 3.39 -15.55 -5.62
N LEU A 81 4.54 -15.41 -4.98
CA LEU A 81 4.82 -14.36 -4.01
C LEU A 81 5.66 -13.27 -4.70
N TYR A 82 5.13 -12.06 -4.80
CA TYR A 82 5.85 -10.93 -5.36
C TYR A 82 6.17 -9.89 -4.27
N ASP A 83 7.43 -9.48 -4.19
CA ASP A 83 7.90 -8.28 -3.49
C ASP A 83 8.19 -7.22 -4.56
N VAL A 84 7.56 -6.05 -4.47
CA VAL A 84 7.58 -5.04 -5.53
C VAL A 84 8.42 -3.85 -5.10
N LYS A 85 9.45 -3.52 -5.89
CA LYS A 85 10.30 -2.35 -5.70
C LYS A 85 10.15 -1.37 -6.87
N HIS A 86 10.20 -0.08 -6.56
CA HIS A 86 10.13 1.01 -7.54
C HIS A 86 11.38 1.89 -7.56
N TRP A 87 12.56 1.26 -7.43
CA TRP A 87 13.84 1.97 -7.39
C TRP A 87 14.19 2.59 -8.74
N GLN A 88 14.90 3.72 -8.74
CA GLN A 88 15.35 4.39 -9.96
C GLN A 88 16.88 4.42 -10.04
N GLY A 89 17.44 4.28 -11.25
CA GLY A 89 18.86 4.44 -11.51
C GLY A 89 19.63 3.13 -11.60
N ASN A 90 20.94 3.25 -11.47
CA ASN A 90 21.89 2.17 -11.72
C ASN A 90 22.32 1.51 -10.41
N TYR A 91 22.06 0.21 -10.30
CA TYR A 91 22.41 -0.62 -9.15
C TYR A 91 23.34 -1.75 -9.60
N HIS A 92 24.20 -2.18 -8.70
CA HIS A 92 25.05 -3.36 -8.90
C HIS A 92 24.73 -4.42 -7.86
N TYR A 93 24.61 -5.66 -8.30
CA TYR A 93 24.52 -6.83 -7.44
C TYR A 93 25.81 -7.65 -7.54
N THR A 94 26.50 -7.78 -6.41
CA THR A 94 27.74 -8.56 -6.30
C THR A 94 27.73 -9.27 -4.94
N ASP A 95 28.03 -10.57 -4.93
CA ASP A 95 28.18 -11.38 -3.72
C ASP A 95 27.05 -11.21 -2.68
N GLY A 96 25.79 -11.22 -3.14
CA GLY A 96 24.63 -11.13 -2.25
C GLY A 96 24.21 -9.71 -1.85
N SER A 97 24.98 -8.68 -2.24
CA SER A 97 24.76 -7.30 -1.83
C SER A 97 24.36 -6.40 -2.99
N PHE A 98 23.46 -5.45 -2.71
CA PHE A 98 23.11 -4.37 -3.63
C PHE A 98 23.95 -3.14 -3.33
N THR A 99 24.39 -2.46 -4.37
CA THR A 99 25.07 -1.16 -4.23
C THR A 99 24.53 -0.14 -5.22
N HIS A 100 24.51 1.13 -4.80
CA HIS A 100 24.12 2.27 -5.61
C HIS A 100 24.96 3.47 -5.21
N GLN A 101 25.55 4.18 -6.18
CA GLN A 101 26.45 5.32 -5.93
C GLN A 101 27.52 5.00 -4.86
N ASN A 102 28.14 3.81 -4.96
CA ASN A 102 29.16 3.31 -4.03
C ASN A 102 28.70 3.13 -2.58
N ARG A 103 27.38 3.09 -2.33
CA ARG A 103 26.81 2.80 -1.01
C ARG A 103 26.16 1.42 -1.02
N HIS A 104 26.40 0.69 0.06
CA HIS A 104 25.73 -0.58 0.33
C HIS A 104 24.24 -0.34 0.61
N ILE A 105 23.40 -1.24 0.08
CA ILE A 105 21.96 -1.23 0.25
C ILE A 105 21.55 -2.60 0.77
N ASP A 106 20.71 -2.60 1.80
CA ASP A 106 20.11 -3.80 2.35
C ASP A 106 19.42 -4.60 1.24
N SER A 107 19.75 -5.88 1.18
CA SER A 107 19.30 -6.73 0.09
C SER A 107 17.78 -6.97 0.18
N PRO A 108 16.99 -6.55 -0.82
CA PRO A 108 15.55 -6.81 -0.87
C PRO A 108 15.26 -8.32 -0.99
N LEU A 109 16.23 -9.12 -1.45
CA LEU A 109 16.13 -10.58 -1.43
C LEU A 109 16.00 -11.13 0.00
N THR A 110 16.58 -10.46 1.00
CA THR A 110 16.41 -10.84 2.41
C THR A 110 14.96 -10.65 2.86
N GLN A 111 14.32 -9.56 2.45
CA GLN A 111 12.89 -9.33 2.72
C GLN A 111 12.03 -10.38 2.03
N LEU A 112 12.29 -10.65 0.74
CA LEU A 112 11.59 -11.67 -0.03
C LEU A 112 11.73 -13.07 0.60
N ASN A 113 12.91 -13.42 1.11
CA ASN A 113 13.15 -14.69 1.79
C ASN A 113 12.32 -14.80 3.08
N ARG A 114 12.28 -13.75 3.90
CA ARG A 114 11.44 -13.74 5.11
C ARG A 114 9.95 -13.84 4.78
N ALA A 115 9.52 -13.16 3.72
CA ALA A 115 8.15 -13.23 3.21
C ALA A 115 7.78 -14.64 2.75
N TYR A 116 8.70 -15.30 2.02
CA TYR A 116 8.56 -16.69 1.61
C TYR A 116 8.46 -17.63 2.83
N ASP A 117 9.34 -17.49 3.82
CA ASP A 117 9.33 -18.32 5.02
C ASP A 117 8.02 -18.16 5.80
N THR A 118 7.47 -16.94 5.84
CA THR A 118 6.18 -16.65 6.47
C THR A 118 5.04 -17.37 5.76
N LEU A 119 4.95 -17.25 4.43
CA LEU A 119 3.91 -17.93 3.64
C LEU A 119 4.07 -19.46 3.66
N SER A 120 5.31 -19.95 3.61
CA SER A 120 5.62 -21.37 3.71
C SER A 120 5.15 -21.94 5.05
N LYS A 121 5.48 -21.28 6.17
CA LYS A 121 4.97 -21.67 7.50
C LYS A 121 3.45 -21.61 7.60
N LEU A 122 2.84 -20.55 7.06
CA LEU A 122 1.39 -20.39 7.02
C LEU A 122 0.72 -21.61 6.36
N THR A 123 1.27 -22.06 5.23
CA THR A 123 0.73 -23.16 4.43
C THR A 123 1.20 -24.55 4.84
N HIS A 124 2.23 -24.67 5.70
CA HIS A 124 2.87 -25.95 6.04
C HIS A 124 1.92 -26.99 6.65
N HIS A 125 0.96 -26.54 7.46
CA HIS A 125 -0.02 -27.42 8.10
C HIS A 125 -1.31 -27.61 7.28
N MET A 126 -1.34 -27.06 6.07
CA MET A 126 -2.47 -27.19 5.15
C MET A 126 -2.14 -28.27 4.12
N PRO A 127 -3.14 -28.96 3.53
CA PRO A 127 -2.93 -29.86 2.41
C PRO A 127 -2.64 -29.09 1.11
N VAL A 128 -1.71 -28.14 1.15
CA VAL A 128 -1.32 -27.32 0.00
C VAL A 128 -0.39 -28.14 -0.88
N LYS A 129 -0.82 -28.37 -2.12
CA LYS A 129 -0.09 -29.13 -3.15
C LYS A 129 0.64 -28.23 -4.15
N LEU A 130 0.51 -26.91 -4.01
CA LEU A 130 1.07 -25.95 -4.95
C LEU A 130 2.47 -25.51 -4.50
N PRO A 131 3.47 -25.46 -5.39
CA PRO A 131 4.74 -24.84 -5.10
C PRO A 131 4.55 -23.33 -4.87
N ILE A 132 5.35 -22.76 -3.97
CA ILE A 132 5.46 -21.31 -3.79
C ILE A 132 6.64 -20.80 -4.61
N ILE A 133 6.38 -19.91 -5.57
CA ILE A 133 7.38 -19.26 -6.42
C ILE A 133 7.50 -17.81 -5.97
N LYS A 134 8.67 -17.41 -5.46
CA LYS A 134 8.94 -16.04 -5.02
C LYS A 134 9.65 -15.25 -6.11
N GLN A 135 9.31 -13.99 -6.29
CA GLN A 135 9.90 -13.08 -7.28
C GLN A 135 10.03 -11.67 -6.69
N LEU A 136 11.19 -11.06 -6.85
CA LEU A 136 11.45 -9.65 -6.60
C LEU A 136 11.23 -8.89 -7.90
N VAL A 137 10.28 -7.97 -7.92
CA VAL A 137 9.87 -7.26 -9.15
C VAL A 137 10.29 -5.80 -9.07
N PHE A 138 11.09 -5.35 -10.03
CA PHE A 138 11.40 -3.94 -10.19
C PHE A 138 10.50 -3.34 -11.27
N THR A 139 9.66 -2.37 -10.89
CA THR A 139 8.61 -1.82 -11.77
C THR A 139 9.01 -0.52 -12.48
N ASN A 140 10.12 0.11 -12.09
CA ASN A 140 10.55 1.37 -12.68
C ASN A 140 11.34 1.15 -14.00
N PRO A 141 10.92 1.72 -15.14
CA PRO A 141 11.64 1.67 -16.42
C PRO A 141 13.09 2.16 -16.38
N ASP A 142 13.38 3.11 -15.49
CA ASP A 142 14.70 3.72 -15.36
C ASP A 142 15.61 2.95 -14.37
N PHE A 143 15.18 1.77 -13.92
CA PHE A 143 15.98 0.88 -13.08
C PHE A 143 16.87 -0.02 -13.94
N THR A 144 18.17 -0.04 -13.62
CA THR A 144 19.13 -0.98 -14.20
C THR A 144 19.85 -1.73 -13.09
N LEU A 145 19.90 -3.06 -13.20
CA LEU A 145 20.66 -3.93 -12.29
C LEU A 145 21.81 -4.61 -13.03
N TYR A 146 23.04 -4.16 -12.77
CA TYR A 146 24.25 -4.85 -13.20
C TYR A 146 24.53 -6.06 -12.31
N GLY A 147 25.01 -7.15 -12.89
CA GLY A 147 25.30 -8.38 -12.16
C GLY A 147 24.10 -9.28 -11.88
N ASN A 148 22.92 -8.98 -12.46
CA ASN A 148 21.75 -9.85 -12.37
C ASN A 148 22.03 -11.20 -13.05
N GLN A 149 21.88 -12.30 -12.31
CA GLN A 149 22.09 -13.66 -12.81
C GLN A 149 20.73 -14.36 -13.03
N PRO A 150 20.60 -15.28 -14.01
CA PRO A 150 19.35 -15.97 -14.31
C PRO A 150 18.73 -16.75 -13.13
N GLU A 151 19.54 -17.17 -12.16
CA GLU A 151 19.12 -17.95 -11.00
C GLU A 151 18.49 -17.08 -9.90
N LEU A 152 18.69 -15.76 -9.96
CA LEU A 152 18.07 -14.85 -9.01
C LEU A 152 16.58 -14.73 -9.33
N PRO A 153 15.70 -14.74 -8.31
CA PRO A 153 14.27 -14.54 -8.49
C PRO A 153 13.97 -13.06 -8.73
N ILE A 154 14.57 -12.45 -9.75
CA ILE A 154 14.45 -11.01 -10.05
C ILE A 154 13.81 -10.85 -11.43
N VAL A 155 12.69 -10.11 -11.46
CA VAL A 155 12.00 -9.75 -12.70
C VAL A 155 12.09 -8.25 -12.87
N LEU A 156 12.73 -7.82 -13.95
CA LEU A 156 12.77 -6.42 -14.33
C LEU A 156 11.49 -6.02 -15.09
N VAL A 157 11.18 -4.73 -15.09
CA VAL A 157 9.97 -4.15 -15.72
C VAL A 157 9.79 -4.54 -17.18
N ASN A 158 10.87 -4.70 -17.93
CA ASN A 158 10.88 -5.11 -19.34
C ASN A 158 10.74 -6.63 -19.53
N GLN A 159 10.98 -7.42 -18.48
CA GLN A 159 10.81 -8.87 -18.45
C GLN A 159 9.43 -9.29 -17.94
N LEU A 160 8.72 -8.39 -17.24
CA LEU A 160 7.49 -8.69 -16.52
C LEU A 160 6.38 -9.28 -17.40
N ASP A 161 6.20 -8.78 -18.63
CA ASP A 161 5.18 -9.31 -19.53
C ASP A 161 5.50 -10.74 -20.00
N ASN A 162 6.78 -11.03 -20.24
CA ASN A 162 7.22 -12.38 -20.61
C ASN A 162 7.14 -13.34 -19.41
N HIS A 163 7.39 -12.84 -18.20
CA HIS A 163 7.16 -13.58 -16.96
C HIS A 163 5.68 -13.99 -16.84
N PHE A 164 4.74 -13.06 -17.01
CA PHE A 164 3.31 -13.38 -16.97
C PHE A 164 2.86 -14.32 -18.09
N LYS A 165 3.39 -14.20 -19.30
CA LYS A 165 3.15 -15.19 -20.38
C LYS A 165 3.62 -16.59 -19.99
N THR A 166 4.71 -16.70 -19.22
CA THR A 166 5.21 -17.99 -18.74
C THR A 166 4.26 -18.58 -17.70
N VAL A 167 3.74 -17.75 -16.79
CA VAL A 167 2.68 -18.15 -15.85
C VAL A 167 1.44 -18.63 -16.60
N GLU A 168 0.98 -17.86 -17.59
CA GLU A 168 -0.21 -18.15 -18.40
C GLU A 168 -0.13 -19.50 -19.13
N ARG A 169 1.04 -19.85 -19.68
CA ARG A 169 1.24 -21.14 -20.39
C ARG A 169 0.94 -22.37 -19.53
N THR A 170 1.11 -22.25 -18.21
CA THR A 170 0.83 -23.32 -17.24
C THR A 170 -0.52 -23.16 -16.55
N ALA A 171 -1.22 -22.05 -16.80
CA ALA A 171 -2.47 -21.74 -16.16
C ALA A 171 -3.61 -22.60 -16.70
N GLN A 172 -4.48 -23.00 -15.79
CA GLN A 172 -5.71 -23.74 -16.02
C GLN A 172 -6.83 -23.07 -15.23
N THR A 173 -8.04 -23.60 -15.34
CA THR A 173 -9.19 -23.14 -14.56
C THR A 173 -8.95 -23.34 -13.06
N LEU A 174 -9.40 -22.38 -12.26
CA LEU A 174 -9.40 -22.53 -10.81
C LEU A 174 -10.54 -23.45 -10.37
N SER A 175 -10.23 -24.33 -9.43
CA SER A 175 -11.19 -25.18 -8.71
C SER A 175 -11.43 -24.70 -7.29
N ASP A 176 -12.42 -25.26 -6.60
CA ASP A 176 -12.77 -24.96 -5.20
C ASP A 176 -11.55 -24.98 -4.26
N TYR A 177 -10.62 -25.91 -4.48
CA TYR A 177 -9.35 -25.98 -3.75
C TYR A 177 -8.57 -24.65 -3.74
N HIS A 178 -8.54 -23.92 -4.86
CA HIS A 178 -7.83 -22.64 -4.96
C HIS A 178 -8.57 -21.52 -4.22
N TYR A 179 -9.90 -21.52 -4.29
CA TYR A 179 -10.74 -20.56 -3.57
C TYR A 179 -10.70 -20.80 -2.07
N ASP A 180 -10.69 -22.05 -1.63
CA ASP A 180 -10.52 -22.43 -0.23
C ASP A 180 -9.16 -21.97 0.30
N LEU A 181 -8.09 -22.22 -0.46
CA LEU A 181 -6.75 -21.74 -0.13
C LEU A 181 -6.70 -20.21 -0.01
N TYR A 182 -7.29 -19.50 -0.97
CA TYR A 182 -7.42 -18.04 -0.92
C TYR A 182 -8.13 -17.58 0.35
N ASN A 183 -9.29 -18.17 0.67
CA ASN A 183 -10.07 -17.80 1.84
C ASN A 183 -9.30 -18.06 3.13
N ILE A 184 -8.59 -19.19 3.22
CA ILE A 184 -7.78 -19.54 4.39
C ILE A 184 -6.67 -18.51 4.61
N ILE A 185 -5.91 -18.16 3.55
CA ILE A 185 -4.83 -17.18 3.66
C ILE A 185 -5.42 -15.80 3.98
N GLN A 186 -6.46 -15.38 3.25
CA GLN A 186 -7.10 -14.08 3.43
C GLN A 186 -7.65 -13.89 4.85
N ASN A 187 -8.24 -14.91 5.45
CA ASN A 187 -8.82 -14.85 6.80
C ASN A 187 -7.77 -14.84 7.91
N ARG A 188 -6.52 -15.21 7.63
CA ARG A 188 -5.41 -15.13 8.59
C ARG A 188 -4.69 -13.79 8.58
N LYS A 189 -5.03 -12.90 7.65
CA LYS A 189 -4.43 -11.57 7.60
C LYS A 189 -4.70 -10.79 8.88
N VAL A 190 -3.65 -10.16 9.39
CA VAL A 190 -3.79 -9.14 10.43
C VAL A 190 -4.42 -7.90 9.80
N ILE A 191 -5.59 -7.50 10.29
CA ILE A 191 -6.24 -6.26 9.86
C ILE A 191 -5.53 -5.09 10.54
N LYS A 192 -4.71 -4.38 9.78
CA LYS A 192 -4.14 -3.10 10.22
C LYS A 192 -5.14 -1.99 9.99
N THR A 193 -5.51 -1.31 11.07
CA THR A 193 -6.30 -0.07 11.04
C THR A 193 -5.46 1.16 11.34
N THR A 194 -4.23 0.95 11.83
CA THR A 194 -3.32 2.00 12.30
C THR A 194 -1.90 1.73 11.84
N TYR A 195 -1.09 2.79 11.80
CA TYR A 195 0.33 2.72 11.50
C TYR A 195 1.06 3.77 12.33
N ASP A 196 2.11 3.37 13.04
CA ASP A 196 2.96 4.31 13.77
C ASP A 196 4.01 4.89 12.83
N THR A 197 3.92 6.20 12.59
CA THR A 197 4.91 6.91 11.79
C THR A 197 6.18 7.23 12.58
N GLU A 198 6.21 7.05 13.90
CA GLU A 198 7.29 7.50 14.80
C GLU A 198 7.54 9.02 14.74
N ILE A 199 6.63 9.78 14.12
CA ILE A 199 6.66 11.25 14.12
C ILE A 199 5.84 11.72 15.30
N ALA A 200 6.45 12.50 16.18
CA ALA A 200 5.75 13.08 17.32
C ALA A 200 4.84 14.24 16.87
N TYR A 201 3.56 14.16 17.21
CA TYR A 201 2.59 15.25 17.03
C TYR A 201 1.46 15.09 18.07
N ASN A 202 0.81 16.20 18.40
CA ASN A 202 -0.45 16.20 19.13
C ASN A 202 -1.57 16.86 18.30
N TYR A 203 -2.81 16.84 18.82
CA TYR A 203 -3.94 17.44 18.11
C TYR A 203 -3.71 18.93 17.84
N GLN A 204 -3.16 19.67 18.79
CA GLN A 204 -2.99 21.12 18.72
C GLN A 204 -1.94 21.53 17.67
N ASP A 205 -0.90 20.71 17.46
CA ASP A 205 0.17 21.00 16.50
C ASP A 205 -0.30 20.90 15.03
N LEU A 206 -1.34 20.10 14.77
CA LEU A 206 -1.79 19.80 13.41
C LEU A 206 -2.72 20.88 12.86
N GLN A 207 -2.37 21.39 11.68
CA GLN A 207 -3.18 22.36 10.95
C GLN A 207 -4.60 21.83 10.67
N LYS A 208 -5.60 22.63 11.03
CA LYS A 208 -7.01 22.35 10.81
C LYS A 208 -7.47 22.78 9.42
N GLY A 209 -8.47 22.09 8.89
CA GLY A 209 -9.01 22.41 7.59
C GLY A 209 -9.36 21.20 6.72
N MET A 210 -9.86 21.54 5.54
CA MET A 210 -10.17 20.60 4.48
C MET A 210 -9.08 20.63 3.42
N TRP A 211 -8.51 19.47 3.14
CA TRP A 211 -7.39 19.30 2.20
C TRP A 211 -7.86 18.59 0.94
N CYS A 212 -7.37 19.03 -0.23
CA CYS A 212 -7.79 18.48 -1.51
C CYS A 212 -7.47 16.98 -1.62
N LYS A 213 -8.44 16.17 -2.06
CA LYS A 213 -8.25 14.73 -2.29
C LYS A 213 -7.42 14.38 -3.52
N SER A 214 -7.20 15.34 -4.42
CA SER A 214 -6.55 15.13 -5.71
C SER A 214 -5.08 15.54 -5.69
N CYS A 215 -4.77 16.75 -5.22
CA CYS A 215 -3.39 17.23 -5.15
C CYS A 215 -2.75 17.08 -3.76
N PHE A 216 -3.53 16.74 -2.72
CA PHE A 216 -3.11 16.49 -1.32
C PHE A 216 -2.46 17.66 -0.57
N ASN A 217 -1.87 18.63 -1.27
CA ASN A 217 -1.04 19.69 -0.70
C ASN A 217 -1.77 21.05 -0.61
N GLN A 218 -3.01 21.15 -1.08
CA GLN A 218 -3.77 22.39 -1.09
C GLN A 218 -4.97 22.34 -0.16
N LYS A 219 -5.06 23.31 0.75
CA LYS A 219 -6.28 23.56 1.54
C LYS A 219 -7.39 24.03 0.62
N MET A 220 -8.56 23.42 0.74
CA MET A 220 -9.73 23.69 -0.08
C MET A 220 -10.50 24.91 0.43
N CYS A 221 -11.12 25.61 -0.51
CA CYS A 221 -11.98 26.75 -0.25
C CYS A 221 -13.44 26.32 -0.17
N ALA A 222 -14.20 26.88 0.77
CA ALA A 222 -15.58 26.51 1.01
C ALA A 222 -16.55 27.33 0.15
N GLY A 223 -17.37 26.65 -0.64
CA GLY A 223 -18.60 27.20 -1.22
C GLY A 223 -19.83 26.84 -0.38
N ARG A 224 -21.03 27.00 -0.97
CA ARG A 224 -22.30 26.67 -0.28
C ARG A 224 -22.44 25.16 0.01
N ARG A 225 -22.34 24.32 -1.02
CA ARG A 225 -22.51 22.85 -0.93
C ARG A 225 -21.22 22.05 -1.18
N HIS A 226 -20.22 22.69 -1.76
CA HIS A 226 -18.99 22.03 -2.21
C HIS A 226 -17.77 22.75 -1.65
N TYR A 227 -16.67 22.02 -1.52
CA TYR A 227 -15.33 22.56 -1.51
C TYR A 227 -14.77 22.58 -2.93
N TYR A 228 -13.92 23.57 -3.21
CA TYR A 228 -13.14 23.63 -4.43
C TYR A 228 -11.65 23.76 -4.11
N CYS A 229 -10.81 23.15 -4.93
CA CYS A 229 -9.36 23.28 -4.82
C CYS A 229 -8.88 24.43 -5.72
N PRO A 230 -8.21 25.46 -5.19
CA PRO A 230 -7.68 26.56 -6.01
C PRO A 230 -6.49 26.15 -6.89
N SER A 231 -5.85 25.01 -6.62
CA SER A 231 -4.69 24.54 -7.38
C SER A 231 -5.09 23.66 -8.57
N CYS A 232 -5.90 22.62 -8.34
CA CYS A 232 -6.25 21.66 -9.39
C CYS A 232 -7.71 21.76 -9.86
N HIS A 233 -8.47 22.74 -9.38
CA HIS A 233 -9.87 23.00 -9.75
C HIS A 233 -10.84 21.84 -9.49
N SER A 234 -10.43 20.83 -8.70
CA SER A 234 -11.30 19.73 -8.29
C SER A 234 -12.40 20.21 -7.34
N TYR A 235 -13.59 19.62 -7.43
CA TYR A 235 -14.71 19.86 -6.53
C TYR A 235 -15.04 18.62 -5.69
N GLU A 236 -15.51 18.83 -4.46
CA GLU A 236 -15.98 17.76 -3.57
C GLU A 236 -17.17 18.25 -2.74
N LEU A 237 -18.19 17.40 -2.54
CA LEU A 237 -19.29 17.70 -1.62
C LEU A 237 -18.76 17.89 -0.19
N LYS A 238 -19.32 18.85 0.55
CA LYS A 238 -18.91 19.10 1.95
C LYS A 238 -19.04 17.85 2.83
N SER A 239 -20.10 17.05 2.64
CA SER A 239 -20.31 15.80 3.38
C SER A 239 -19.22 14.76 3.09
N SER A 240 -18.97 14.46 1.81
CA SER A 240 -17.93 13.50 1.40
C SER A 240 -16.54 13.93 1.87
N ALA A 241 -16.24 15.22 1.77
CA ALA A 241 -14.98 15.77 2.24
C ALA A 241 -14.86 15.60 3.77
N LEU A 242 -15.93 15.86 4.53
CA LEU A 242 -15.93 15.69 5.98
C LEU A 242 -15.75 14.21 6.39
N GLU A 243 -16.43 13.27 5.72
CA GLU A 243 -16.25 11.83 5.94
C GLU A 243 -14.80 11.39 5.69
N ARG A 244 -14.17 11.90 4.63
CA ARG A 244 -12.76 11.65 4.34
C ARG A 244 -11.85 12.24 5.41
N SER A 245 -12.10 13.48 5.84
CA SER A 245 -11.35 14.14 6.92
C SER A 245 -11.45 13.39 8.25
N LEU A 246 -12.62 12.81 8.51
CA LEU A 246 -12.85 11.96 9.68
C LEU A 246 -12.06 10.65 9.60
N LYS A 247 -11.96 10.04 8.41
CA LYS A 247 -11.07 8.88 8.21
C LYS A 247 -9.60 9.25 8.45
N ASP A 248 -9.16 10.44 8.03
CA ASP A 248 -7.81 10.94 8.34
C ASP A 248 -7.61 11.13 9.84
N PHE A 249 -8.61 11.64 10.54
CA PHE A 249 -8.55 11.80 12.00
C PHE A 249 -8.30 10.46 12.69
N HIS A 250 -9.07 9.42 12.35
CA HIS A 250 -8.91 8.10 12.95
C HIS A 250 -7.57 7.42 12.61
N LEU A 251 -6.95 7.75 11.47
CA LEU A 251 -5.59 7.29 11.17
C LEU A 251 -4.55 7.92 12.10
N LEU A 252 -4.72 9.20 12.42
CA LEU A 252 -3.77 9.97 13.24
C LEU A 252 -4.01 9.85 14.74
N PHE A 253 -5.27 9.65 15.16
CA PHE A 253 -5.67 9.57 16.56
C PHE A 253 -6.52 8.31 16.81
N PRO A 254 -5.99 7.11 16.58
CA PRO A 254 -6.79 5.87 16.59
C PRO A 254 -7.38 5.50 17.95
N LYS A 255 -6.86 6.07 19.03
CA LYS A 255 -7.35 5.86 20.41
C LYS A 255 -8.29 6.98 20.89
N GLN A 256 -8.54 8.00 20.07
CA GLN A 256 -9.39 9.13 20.44
C GLN A 256 -10.74 9.03 19.76
N GLU A 257 -11.80 9.11 20.56
CA GLU A 257 -13.14 9.37 20.04
C GLU A 257 -13.25 10.84 19.62
N ILE A 258 -14.05 11.10 18.58
CA ILE A 258 -14.27 12.45 18.06
C ILE A 258 -15.74 12.82 18.07
N GLY A 259 -16.07 13.88 18.78
CA GLY A 259 -17.42 14.47 18.79
C GLY A 259 -17.64 15.45 17.64
N ALA A 260 -18.90 15.79 17.37
CA ALA A 260 -19.27 16.76 16.33
C ALA A 260 -18.53 18.11 16.48
N HIS A 261 -18.33 18.60 17.70
CA HIS A 261 -17.60 19.86 17.93
C HIS A 261 -16.15 19.77 17.46
N GLN A 262 -15.45 18.70 17.83
CA GLN A 262 -14.06 18.49 17.43
C GLN A 262 -13.93 18.19 15.93
N LEU A 263 -14.91 17.53 15.30
CA LEU A 263 -14.93 17.34 13.85
C LEU A 263 -15.11 18.67 13.08
N ILE A 264 -15.93 19.58 13.61
CA ILE A 264 -16.06 20.95 13.05
C ILE A 264 -14.71 21.67 13.12
N ASP A 265 -14.05 21.63 14.28
CA ASP A 265 -12.71 22.21 14.44
C ASP A 265 -11.70 21.56 13.49
N TRP A 266 -11.62 20.22 13.46
CA TRP A 266 -10.72 19.44 12.61
C TRP A 266 -10.81 19.80 11.12
N SER A 267 -12.03 20.03 10.66
CA SER A 267 -12.35 20.43 9.27
C SER A 267 -12.21 21.93 9.00
N GLY A 268 -11.87 22.75 10.00
CA GLY A 268 -11.66 24.19 9.86
C GLY A 268 -12.94 25.03 9.91
N GLY A 269 -14.00 24.53 10.54
CA GLY A 269 -15.20 25.31 10.89
C GLY A 269 -16.20 25.55 9.76
N GLN A 270 -16.00 24.96 8.58
CA GLN A 270 -16.77 25.27 7.36
C GLN A 270 -18.03 24.40 7.17
N VAL A 271 -18.27 23.46 8.08
CA VAL A 271 -19.44 22.57 8.11
C VAL A 271 -20.18 22.75 9.43
N GLY A 272 -21.51 22.85 9.36
CA GLY A 272 -22.36 23.05 10.55
C GLY A 272 -22.51 21.79 11.42
N ARG A 273 -23.07 21.98 12.61
CA ARG A 273 -23.28 20.92 13.61
C ARG A 273 -24.16 19.77 13.12
N PHE A 274 -25.25 20.06 12.40
CA PHE A 274 -26.17 19.04 11.91
C PHE A 274 -25.45 17.99 11.05
N VAL A 275 -24.75 18.44 10.00
CA VAL A 275 -24.02 17.54 9.09
C VAL A 275 -22.92 16.76 9.81
N SER A 276 -22.20 17.43 10.71
CA SER A 276 -21.13 16.79 11.49
C SER A 276 -21.68 15.69 12.41
N SER A 277 -22.79 15.95 13.11
CA SER A 277 -23.46 14.94 13.94
C SER A 277 -23.95 13.75 13.14
N GLU A 278 -24.54 13.98 11.96
CA GLU A 278 -25.02 12.89 11.10
C GLU A 278 -23.87 12.01 10.58
N ILE A 279 -22.71 12.58 10.30
CA ILE A 279 -21.52 11.82 9.89
C ILE A 279 -20.94 11.00 11.05
N ILE A 280 -20.90 11.56 12.27
CA ILE A 280 -20.47 10.81 13.46
C ILE A 280 -21.39 9.62 13.74
N LYS A 281 -22.71 9.79 13.67
CA LYS A 281 -23.68 8.70 13.89
C LYS A 281 -23.57 7.54 12.89
N LYS A 282 -23.03 7.80 11.70
CA LYS A 282 -22.82 6.79 10.65
C LYS A 282 -21.57 5.96 10.84
N GLN A 283 -20.69 6.31 11.79
CA GLN A 283 -19.52 5.50 12.10
C GLN A 283 -19.99 4.18 12.75
N PRO A 284 -19.50 3.02 12.28
CA PRO A 284 -19.66 1.80 13.06
C PRO A 284 -18.94 1.98 14.41
N ILE A 285 -19.60 1.55 15.50
CA ILE A 285 -19.01 1.45 16.84
C ILE A 285 -17.87 0.44 16.80
#